data_AF-A0A8J4X1S2-F1
#
_entry.id   AF-A0A8J4X1S2-F1
#
_cell.length_a   1.000
_cell.length_b   1.000
_cell.length_c   1.000
_cell.angle_alpha   90.00
_cell.angle_beta   90.00
_cell.angle_gamma   90.00
#
_symmetry.space_group_name_H-M   'P 1'
#
loop_
_entity.id
_entity.type
_entity.pdbx_description
1 polymer ?
#
loop_
_entity_poly.entity_id
_entity_poly.type
_entity_poly.pdbx_seq_one_letter_code
_entity_poly.pdbx_strand_id
1 'polypeptide(L)'
;MATASNEFKLIGPRRTEEYNRSAVTFSCRLSPEISAVTMEIRWFKETDCVCVYKNRQVTEGRRYEGRVSLFTQELERGNVSLQLRDCTESDGGHYLCQVTDGDRTEEITVGMGETAPSVQKFFDFWVSQRDRKWTEDERMKMKISALQT
;
A
#
# COMPACT_ATOMS: atom_id res chain seq x y z
N MET A 1 -10.79 21.13 26.53
CA MET A 1 -10.35 21.27 25.13
C MET A 1 -10.68 19.95 24.45
N ALA A 2 -11.62 19.95 23.49
CA ALA A 2 -11.90 18.75 22.72
C ALA A 2 -10.67 18.45 21.86
N THR A 3 -9.99 17.34 22.11
CA THR A 3 -9.05 16.77 21.15
C THR A 3 -9.83 16.54 19.87
N ALA A 4 -9.45 17.21 18.78
CA ALA A 4 -10.00 16.91 17.47
C ALA A 4 -9.85 15.40 17.25
N SER A 5 -10.98 14.70 17.09
CA SER A 5 -10.96 13.28 16.77
C SER A 5 -10.39 13.15 15.36
N ASN A 6 -9.12 12.73 15.23
CA ASN A 6 -8.53 12.33 13.95
C ASN A 6 -9.11 10.96 13.55
N GLU A 7 -10.44 10.86 13.46
CA GLU A 7 -11.13 9.66 13.04
C GLU A 7 -11.07 9.58 11.51
N PHE A 8 -10.25 8.66 11.00
CA PHE A 8 -10.19 8.32 9.59
C PHE A 8 -10.26 6.81 9.38
N LYS A 9 -10.57 6.40 8.16
CA LYS A 9 -10.52 5.02 7.68
C LYS A 9 -9.75 4.97 6.37
N LEU A 10 -9.21 3.80 6.05
CA LEU A 10 -8.64 3.53 4.73
C LEU A 10 -9.71 2.95 3.81
N ILE A 11 -9.80 3.53 2.62
CA ILE A 11 -10.67 3.07 1.55
C ILE A 11 -9.79 2.59 0.40
N GLY A 12 -9.95 1.32 0.04
CA GLY A 12 -9.23 0.69 -1.06
C GLY A 12 -10.02 0.74 -2.36
N PRO A 13 -9.61 -0.05 -3.37
CA PRO A 13 -10.32 -0.13 -4.63
C PRO A 13 -11.72 -0.74 -4.43
N ARG A 14 -12.76 -0.03 -4.89
CA ARG A 14 -14.17 -0.48 -4.77
C ARG A 14 -14.49 -1.69 -5.63
N ARG A 15 -13.75 -1.88 -6.71
CA ARG A 15 -13.89 -2.95 -7.70
C ARG A 15 -12.50 -3.43 -8.08
N THR A 16 -12.44 -4.51 -8.84
CA THR A 16 -11.20 -4.94 -9.46
C THR A 16 -10.68 -3.85 -10.41
N GLU A 17 -9.43 -3.45 -10.22
CA GLU A 17 -8.68 -2.56 -11.10
C GLU A 17 -7.73 -3.40 -11.95
N GLU A 18 -7.65 -3.13 -13.26
CA GLU A 18 -6.84 -3.89 -14.22
C GLU A 18 -5.65 -3.05 -14.69
N TYR A 19 -4.48 -3.68 -14.78
CA TYR A 19 -3.20 -3.02 -15.05
C TYR A 19 -2.37 -3.78 -16.08
N ASN A 20 -1.57 -3.05 -16.84
CA ASN A 20 -0.53 -3.61 -17.72
C ASN A 20 0.74 -3.91 -16.91
N ARG A 21 1.69 -4.66 -17.48
CA ARG A 21 2.99 -4.93 -16.84
C ARG A 21 3.84 -3.70 -16.48
N SER A 22 3.62 -2.54 -17.11
CA SER A 22 4.46 -1.35 -16.91
C SER A 22 4.38 -0.79 -15.48
N ALA A 23 3.18 -0.68 -14.93
CA ALA A 23 2.97 -0.19 -13.57
C ALA A 23 1.62 -0.62 -13.02
N VAL A 24 1.61 -0.99 -11.75
CA VAL A 24 0.41 -1.34 -10.98
C VAL A 24 0.25 -0.33 -9.86
N THR A 25 -0.97 0.20 -9.72
CA THR A 25 -1.32 1.10 -8.62
C THR A 25 -2.17 0.35 -7.60
N PHE A 26 -1.77 0.42 -6.34
CA PHE A 26 -2.52 -0.05 -5.19
C PHE A 26 -3.30 1.13 -4.62
N SER A 27 -4.52 1.31 -5.12
CA SER A 27 -5.41 2.42 -4.73
C SER A 27 -5.72 2.38 -3.23
N CYS A 28 -5.39 3.44 -2.51
CA CYS A 28 -5.68 3.61 -1.10
C CYS A 28 -5.81 5.08 -0.73
N ARG A 29 -6.89 5.43 -0.04
CA ARG A 29 -7.14 6.82 0.39
C ARG A 29 -7.77 6.90 1.76
N LEU A 30 -7.55 8.03 2.42
CA LEU A 30 -8.21 8.37 3.66
C LEU A 30 -9.68 8.74 3.42
N SER A 31 -10.54 8.40 4.38
CA SER A 31 -11.91 8.88 4.50
C SER A 31 -12.16 9.31 5.95
N PRO A 32 -12.51 10.58 6.22
CA PRO A 32 -12.70 11.67 5.26
C PRO A 32 -11.41 12.08 4.52
N GLU A 33 -11.54 12.91 3.48
CA GLU A 33 -10.39 13.46 2.74
C GLU A 33 -9.65 14.46 3.63
N ILE A 34 -8.63 13.97 4.33
CA ILE A 34 -7.75 14.74 5.23
C ILE A 34 -6.29 14.57 4.82
N SER A 35 -5.43 15.49 5.25
CA SER A 35 -4.01 15.44 4.89
C SER A 35 -3.29 14.28 5.58
N ALA A 36 -2.56 13.49 4.80
CA ALA A 36 -1.68 12.42 5.25
C ALA A 36 -0.21 12.86 5.34
N VAL A 37 0.11 14.13 5.08
CA VAL A 37 1.50 14.62 4.96
C VAL A 37 2.33 14.39 6.23
N THR A 38 1.71 14.50 7.39
CA THR A 38 2.37 14.31 8.70
C THR A 38 2.22 12.89 9.25
N MET A 39 1.46 12.02 8.57
CA MET A 39 1.24 10.64 8.99
C MET A 39 2.41 9.75 8.59
N GLU A 40 2.53 8.62 9.26
CA GLU A 40 3.42 7.54 8.85
C GLU A 40 2.66 6.55 7.97
N ILE A 41 3.20 6.23 6.79
CA ILE A 41 2.56 5.30 5.83
C ILE A 41 3.54 4.16 5.59
N ARG A 42 3.08 2.93 5.72
CA ARG A 42 3.88 1.73 5.44
C ARG A 42 3.13 0.84 4.48
N TRP A 43 3.83 0.40 3.44
CA TRP A 43 3.37 -0.66 2.56
C TRP A 43 4.22 -1.90 2.75
N PHE A 44 3.55 -3.05 2.85
CA PHE A 44 4.17 -4.36 2.93
C PHE A 44 3.60 -5.26 1.84
N LYS A 45 4.41 -6.16 1.31
CA LYS A 45 3.98 -7.27 0.48
C LYS A 45 4.23 -8.56 1.26
N GLU A 46 3.17 -9.27 1.60
CA GLU A 46 3.25 -10.38 2.56
C GLU A 46 3.95 -9.88 3.84
N THR A 47 5.18 -10.28 4.12
CA THR A 47 5.96 -9.78 5.27
C THR A 47 7.11 -8.84 4.89
N ASP A 48 7.34 -8.62 3.60
CA ASP A 48 8.44 -7.82 3.09
C ASP A 48 8.02 -6.34 3.05
N CYS A 49 8.84 -5.45 3.61
CA CYS A 49 8.62 -4.02 3.50
C CYS A 49 8.79 -3.56 2.04
N VAL A 50 7.80 -2.84 1.54
CA VAL A 50 7.77 -2.26 0.20
C VAL A 50 8.27 -0.83 0.23
N CYS A 51 7.69 -0.01 1.12
CA CYS A 51 8.20 1.32 1.43
C CYS A 51 7.66 1.82 2.77
N VAL A 52 8.37 2.79 3.33
CA VAL A 52 7.95 3.58 4.49
C VAL A 52 7.99 5.05 4.11
N TYR A 53 6.90 5.78 4.32
CA TYR A 53 6.89 7.23 4.33
C TYR A 53 6.80 7.74 5.76
N LYS A 54 7.80 8.52 6.15
CA LYS A 54 7.91 9.13 7.47
C LYS A 54 8.72 10.40 7.38
N ASN A 55 8.37 11.42 8.17
CA ASN A 55 9.09 12.70 8.17
C ASN A 55 9.26 13.31 6.77
N ARG A 56 8.24 13.16 5.91
CA ARG A 56 8.22 13.64 4.51
C ARG A 56 9.27 13.02 3.60
N GLN A 57 9.78 11.84 3.96
CA GLN A 57 10.70 11.06 3.15
C GLN A 57 10.13 9.68 2.89
N VAL A 58 10.36 9.16 1.68
CA VAL A 58 10.05 7.77 1.32
C VAL A 58 11.36 6.98 1.39
N THR A 59 11.37 5.94 2.21
CA THR A 59 12.40 4.91 2.24
C THR A 59 11.85 3.67 1.58
N GLU A 60 12.55 3.15 0.58
CA GLU A 60 12.14 1.97 -0.18
C GLU A 60 12.65 0.70 0.49
N GLY A 61 11.88 -0.38 0.41
CA GLY A 61 12.36 -1.69 0.81
C GLY A 61 13.45 -2.18 -0.14
N ARG A 62 14.44 -2.92 0.37
CA ARG A 62 15.61 -3.39 -0.40
C ARG A 62 15.28 -4.09 -1.72
N ARG A 63 14.14 -4.78 -1.80
CA ARG A 63 13.70 -5.52 -3.01
C ARG A 63 12.95 -4.66 -4.02
N TYR A 64 12.61 -3.43 -3.63
CA TYR A 64 11.74 -2.51 -4.35
C TYR A 64 12.44 -1.22 -4.74
N GLU A 65 13.74 -1.10 -4.48
CA GLU A 65 14.55 0.08 -4.78
C GLU A 65 14.44 0.49 -6.25
N GLY A 66 14.06 1.75 -6.49
CA GLY A 66 13.83 2.34 -7.80
C GLY A 66 12.50 1.94 -8.47
N ARG A 67 11.71 1.06 -7.84
CA ARG A 67 10.48 0.51 -8.42
C ARG A 67 9.20 1.08 -7.80
N VAL A 68 9.28 1.70 -6.63
CA VAL A 68 8.08 2.15 -5.90
C VAL A 68 7.99 3.65 -5.80
N SER A 69 6.77 4.16 -5.77
CA SER A 69 6.52 5.57 -5.49
C SER A 69 5.17 5.76 -4.80
N LEU A 70 5.13 6.67 -3.83
CA LEU A 70 3.89 7.23 -3.31
C LEU A 70 3.53 8.50 -4.09
N PHE A 71 2.24 8.80 -4.17
CA PHE A 71 1.72 10.04 -4.74
C PHE A 71 1.89 11.19 -3.73
N THR A 72 3.14 11.55 -3.43
CA THR A 72 3.47 12.52 -2.36
C THR A 72 2.79 13.88 -2.53
N GLN A 73 2.54 14.32 -3.77
CA GLN A 73 1.79 15.56 -4.03
C GLN A 73 0.29 15.46 -3.68
N GLU A 74 -0.27 14.25 -3.65
CA GLU A 74 -1.69 14.00 -3.33
C GLU A 74 -1.91 13.61 -1.86
N LEU A 75 -0.85 13.58 -1.04
CA LEU A 75 -0.95 13.32 0.40
C LEU A 75 -1.77 14.41 1.11
N GLU A 76 -1.73 15.66 0.65
CA GLU A 76 -2.56 16.75 1.19
C GLU A 76 -4.07 16.44 1.05
N ARG A 77 -4.42 15.58 0.11
CA ARG A 77 -5.77 15.08 -0.17
C ARG A 77 -5.98 13.64 0.31
N GLY A 78 -5.11 13.15 1.19
CA GLY A 78 -5.23 11.83 1.80
C GLY A 78 -5.04 10.66 0.84
N ASN A 79 -4.42 10.87 -0.34
CA ASN A 79 -4.09 9.77 -1.24
C ASN A 79 -2.79 9.10 -0.79
N VAL A 80 -2.90 7.89 -0.25
CA VAL A 80 -1.77 7.09 0.26
C VAL A 80 -1.47 5.89 -0.65
N SER A 81 -1.93 5.95 -1.90
CA SER A 81 -1.75 4.90 -2.89
C SER A 81 -0.27 4.65 -3.19
N LEU A 82 0.04 3.40 -3.50
CA LEU A 82 1.37 2.97 -3.93
C LEU A 82 1.36 2.68 -5.43
N GLN A 83 2.35 3.16 -6.16
CA GLN A 83 2.64 2.70 -7.52
C GLN A 83 3.88 1.82 -7.50
N LEU A 84 3.78 0.62 -8.06
CA LEU A 84 4.88 -0.30 -8.32
C LEU A 84 5.14 -0.37 -9.83
N ARG A 85 6.39 -0.22 -10.25
CA ARG A 85 6.84 -0.28 -11.65
C ARG A 85 7.58 -1.58 -11.94
N ASP A 86 7.70 -1.88 -13.23
CA ASP A 86 8.42 -3.05 -13.74
C ASP A 86 7.89 -4.35 -13.12
N CYS A 87 6.57 -4.51 -13.07
CA CYS A 87 5.90 -5.60 -12.37
C CYS A 87 6.17 -6.95 -13.02
N THR A 88 6.52 -7.92 -12.19
CA THR A 88 6.77 -9.32 -12.54
C THR A 88 5.74 -10.22 -11.87
N GLU A 89 5.66 -11.47 -12.30
CA GLU A 89 4.79 -12.49 -11.67
C GLU A 89 5.10 -12.64 -10.18
N SER A 90 6.38 -12.49 -9.81
CA SER A 90 6.84 -12.58 -8.43
C SER A 90 6.37 -11.43 -7.54
N ASP A 91 5.84 -10.35 -8.12
CA ASP A 91 5.22 -9.24 -7.38
C ASP A 91 3.76 -9.52 -7.04
N GLY A 92 3.15 -10.58 -7.57
CA GLY A 92 1.83 -11.05 -7.14
C GLY A 92 1.80 -11.40 -5.65
N GLY A 93 0.67 -11.12 -4.99
CA GLY A 93 0.49 -11.37 -3.56
C GLY A 93 -0.39 -10.34 -2.86
N HIS A 94 -0.40 -10.39 -1.53
CA HIS A 94 -1.16 -9.47 -0.69
C HIS A 94 -0.29 -8.31 -0.24
N TYR A 95 -0.83 -7.11 -0.37
CA TYR A 95 -0.22 -5.87 0.03
C TYR A 95 -1.01 -5.24 1.17
N LEU A 96 -0.34 -4.94 2.27
CA LEU A 96 -0.91 -4.24 3.42
C LEU A 96 -0.48 -2.77 3.37
N CYS A 97 -1.45 -1.87 3.33
CA CYS A 97 -1.25 -0.46 3.65
C CYS A 97 -1.58 -0.24 5.11
N GLN A 98 -0.64 0.35 5.85
CA GLN A 98 -0.79 0.77 7.23
C GLN A 98 -0.54 2.28 7.31
N VAL A 99 -1.50 3.04 7.84
CA VAL A 99 -1.36 4.48 8.06
C VAL A 99 -1.54 4.79 9.53
N THR A 100 -0.55 5.46 10.12
CA THR A 100 -0.50 5.81 11.53
C THR A 100 -0.48 7.33 11.71
N ASP A 101 -1.38 7.84 12.54
CA ASP A 101 -1.44 9.23 12.97
C ASP A 101 -1.56 9.28 14.50
N GLY A 102 -0.46 9.68 15.16
CA GLY A 102 -0.36 9.61 16.62
C GLY A 102 -0.47 8.16 17.13
N ASP A 103 -1.48 7.88 17.94
CA ASP A 103 -1.80 6.58 18.51
C ASP A 103 -2.78 5.76 17.65
N ARG A 104 -3.38 6.37 16.62
CA ARG A 104 -4.33 5.71 15.73
C ARG A 104 -3.60 5.07 14.55
N THR A 105 -3.96 3.83 14.24
CA THR A 105 -3.49 3.12 13.06
C THR A 105 -4.67 2.49 12.33
N GLU A 106 -4.76 2.73 11.03
CA GLU A 106 -5.72 2.08 10.13
C GLU A 106 -4.99 1.24 9.10
N GLU A 107 -5.63 0.14 8.68
CA GLU A 107 -5.03 -0.86 7.81
C GLU A 107 -6.02 -1.30 6.73
N ILE A 108 -5.50 -1.59 5.54
CA ILE A 108 -6.25 -2.25 4.49
C ILE A 108 -5.35 -3.19 3.69
N THR A 109 -5.90 -4.33 3.30
CA THR A 109 -5.20 -5.30 2.45
C THR A 109 -5.78 -5.30 1.05
N VAL A 110 -4.90 -5.27 0.05
CA VAL A 110 -5.25 -5.42 -1.36
C VAL A 110 -4.45 -6.58 -1.93
N GLY A 111 -5.07 -7.39 -2.78
CA GLY A 111 -4.42 -8.50 -3.47
C GLY A 111 -4.14 -8.13 -4.91
N MET A 112 -2.91 -8.36 -5.36
CA MET A 112 -2.51 -8.35 -6.76
C MET A 112 -2.40 -9.78 -7.26
N GLY A 113 -3.06 -10.07 -8.37
CA GLY A 113 -2.92 -11.35 -9.08
C GLY A 113 -2.62 -11.13 -10.55
N GLU A 114 -2.07 -12.16 -11.17
CA GLU A 114 -1.82 -12.21 -12.60
C GLU A 114 -2.99 -12.87 -13.33
N THR A 115 -3.23 -12.43 -14.56
CA THR A 115 -4.15 -13.07 -15.49
C THR A 115 -3.44 -14.26 -16.14
N ALA A 116 -4.12 -15.41 -16.23
CA ALA A 116 -3.53 -16.59 -16.84
C ALA A 116 -3.02 -16.30 -18.27
N PRO A 117 -1.81 -16.74 -18.65
CA PRO A 117 -1.22 -16.46 -19.97
C PRO A 117 -2.06 -16.95 -21.16
N SER A 118 -2.93 -17.95 -20.92
CA SER A 118 -3.81 -18.54 -21.93
C SER A 118 -5.00 -17.66 -22.32
N VAL A 119 -5.22 -16.54 -21.64
CA VAL A 119 -6.26 -15.58 -22.00
C VAL A 119 -5.60 -14.45 -22.80
N GLN A 120 -5.93 -14.34 -24.08
CA GLN A 120 -5.52 -13.20 -24.91
C GLN A 120 -6.21 -11.93 -24.38
N LYS A 121 -5.60 -11.29 -23.38
CA LYS A 121 -6.12 -10.10 -22.70
C LYS A 121 -5.18 -8.93 -22.85
N PHE A 122 -5.75 -7.74 -22.70
CA PHE A 122 -5.04 -6.47 -22.80
C PHE A 122 -4.30 -6.10 -21.50
N PHE A 123 -4.68 -6.71 -20.38
CA PHE A 123 -4.15 -6.45 -19.04
C PHE A 123 -3.52 -7.71 -18.46
N ASP A 124 -2.40 -7.54 -17.77
CA ASP A 124 -1.63 -8.63 -17.16
C ASP A 124 -2.04 -8.84 -15.70
N PHE A 125 -2.33 -7.76 -14.98
CA PHE A 125 -2.54 -7.79 -13.53
C PHE A 125 -3.90 -7.23 -13.14
N TRP A 126 -4.41 -7.72 -12.02
CA TRP A 126 -5.59 -7.18 -11.38
C TRP A 126 -5.32 -6.89 -9.90
N VAL A 127 -5.92 -5.83 -9.37
CA VAL A 127 -5.86 -5.45 -7.96
C VAL A 127 -7.28 -5.40 -7.40
N SER A 128 -7.49 -5.98 -6.22
CA SER A 128 -8.77 -5.92 -5.51
C SER A 128 -8.57 -5.91 -4.01
N GLN A 129 -9.48 -5.28 -3.27
CA GLN A 129 -9.46 -5.32 -1.80
C GLN A 129 -9.68 -6.75 -1.29
N ARG A 130 -8.96 -7.12 -0.23
CA ARG A 130 -9.04 -8.44 0.42
C ARG A 130 -9.31 -8.30 1.90
N ASP A 131 -10.17 -9.17 2.43
CA ASP A 131 -10.38 -9.33 3.87
C ASP A 131 -9.42 -10.41 4.41
N ARG A 132 -8.13 -10.08 4.41
CA ARG A 132 -7.08 -10.95 4.97
C ARG A 132 -6.76 -10.51 6.39
N LYS A 133 -6.70 -11.47 7.31
CA LYS A 133 -6.18 -11.27 8.66
C LYS A 133 -4.70 -11.65 8.70
N TRP A 134 -3.88 -10.75 9.21
CA TRP A 134 -2.46 -10.97 9.44
C TRP A 134 -2.21 -11.49 10.85
N THR A 135 -1.46 -12.57 10.95
CA THR A 135 -1.07 -13.21 12.21
C THR A 135 -0.04 -12.38 12.97
N GLU A 136 0.10 -12.61 14.28
CA GLU A 136 1.13 -11.94 15.10
C GLU A 136 2.56 -12.22 14.59
N ASP A 137 2.82 -13.44 14.12
CA ASP A 137 4.11 -13.81 13.55
C ASP A 137 4.40 -13.04 12.25
N GLU A 138 3.42 -12.88 11.36
CA GLU A 138 3.56 -12.06 10.16
C GLU A 138 3.78 -10.59 10.52
N ARG A 139 3.03 -10.07 11.50
CA ARG A 139 3.19 -8.69 12.01
C ARG A 139 4.57 -8.46 12.61
N MET A 140 5.12 -9.43 13.32
CA MET A 140 6.47 -9.37 13.85
C MET A 140 7.51 -9.33 12.72
N LYS A 141 7.35 -10.17 11.70
CA LYS A 141 8.23 -10.18 10.51
C LYS A 141 8.16 -8.86 9.73
N MET A 142 6.98 -8.29 9.55
CA MET A 142 6.79 -6.96 8.92
C MET A 142 7.56 -5.88 9.67
N LYS A 143 7.46 -5.84 11.00
CA LYS A 143 8.19 -4.86 11.84
C LYS A 143 9.70 -5.00 11.66
N ILE A 144 10.20 -6.24 11.63
CA ILE A 144 11.63 -6.50 11.40
C ILE A 144 12.05 -6.04 10.00
N SER A 145 11.26 -6.35 8.97
CA SER A 145 11.56 -5.96 7.58
C SER A 145 11.60 -4.45 7.40
N ALA A 146 10.69 -3.70 8.03
CA ALA A 146 10.67 -2.23 8.00
C ALA A 146 11.87 -1.57 8.70
N LEU A 147 12.57 -2.28 9.59
CA LEU A 147 13.79 -1.77 10.24
C LEU A 147 15.05 -2.02 9.40
N GLN A 148 14.95 -2.82 8.34
CA GLN A 148 16.07 -3.22 7.48
C GLN A 148 16.14 -2.43 6.18
N THR A 149 15.17 -1.54 5.92
CA THR A 149 15.10 -0.64 4.77
C THR A 149 16.18 0.43 4.85
#